data_AF-U3ACR9-F1
#
_entry.id   AF-U3ACR9-F1
#
_cell.length_a   1.000
_cell.length_b   1.000
_cell.length_c   1.000
_cell.angle_alpha   90.00
_cell.angle_beta   90.00
_cell.angle_gamma   90.00
#
_symmetry.space_group_name_H-M   'P 1'
#
loop_
_entity.id
_entity.type
_entity.pdbx_description
1 polymer ?
#
loop_
_entity_poly.entity_id
_entity_poly.type
_entity_poly.pdbx_seq_one_letter_code
_entity_poly.pdbx_strand_id
1 'polypeptide(L)'
;MRLRAPVRLADEAYAHADGLIREIDRLIRERRGRTLGDRGASPLNPGLWAPALVVMFERAEALSAELWAGWTSQTRRDALRAVLAEVLLLGVIGGLLMRAGLWARHLRRRILVADRRGSRAMGFMVSLGQVALPYAGLVSIARALDIAGMDGPRAGALLSVLPMAGLAVLLARWMAGQFFGPEAAQPIAGIALARQTRARRQLMWLGWAIALAQVSQALIATADAPDGAEAALYLPLQLLMAIPLFLLGRTLAGVARDGAPATAVPTPQPEAARRDTTGFRQGLLSVLGKVAMAVAVLAPLLSILGYAALSDALLIPAIKTMMLIGVLVLLQRLVFDLWTVATGSEDVARDALVPVLIGLFLILAAVPVLALIWGARPRISPRSGPGSARATPSAKPGCSRPI
;
A
#
# COMPACT_ATOMS: atom_id res chain seq x y z
N MET A 1 30.24 -43.29 10.55
CA MET A 1 30.51 -41.82 10.56
C MET A 1 30.02 -41.07 9.31
N ARG A 2 29.36 -41.69 8.31
CA ARG A 2 28.99 -41.03 7.03
C ARG A 2 27.63 -40.31 6.97
N LEU A 3 26.85 -40.23 8.06
CA LEU A 3 25.50 -39.63 8.05
C LEU A 3 25.42 -38.18 8.58
N ARG A 4 26.51 -37.61 9.10
CA ARG A 4 26.55 -36.21 9.63
C ARG A 4 27.18 -35.19 8.68
N ALA A 5 27.84 -35.65 7.61
CA ALA A 5 28.44 -34.79 6.59
C ALA A 5 27.42 -33.88 5.87
N PRO A 6 26.23 -34.35 5.44
CA PRO A 6 25.26 -33.47 4.78
C PRO A 6 24.63 -32.44 5.73
N VAL A 7 24.45 -32.79 7.01
CA VAL A 7 23.92 -31.87 8.02
C VAL A 7 24.93 -30.75 8.30
N ARG A 8 26.22 -31.08 8.45
CA ARG A 8 27.26 -30.06 8.65
C ARG A 8 27.43 -29.12 7.45
N LEU A 9 27.36 -29.65 6.23
CA LEU A 9 27.38 -28.84 5.01
C LEU A 9 26.16 -27.90 4.93
N ALA A 10 24.98 -28.37 5.33
CA ALA A 10 23.80 -27.55 5.42
C ALA A 10 23.94 -26.45 6.49
N ASP A 11 24.47 -26.78 7.67
CA ASP A 11 24.70 -25.81 8.76
C ASP A 11 25.75 -24.74 8.37
N GLU A 12 26.82 -25.11 7.67
CA GLU A 12 27.85 -24.19 7.18
C GLU A 12 27.31 -23.27 6.07
N ALA A 13 26.57 -23.83 5.10
CA ALA A 13 25.92 -23.04 4.06
C ALA A 13 24.87 -22.08 4.64
N TYR A 14 24.12 -22.52 5.65
CA TYR A 14 23.14 -21.69 6.34
C TYR A 14 23.81 -20.57 7.15
N ALA A 15 24.87 -20.88 7.90
CA ALA A 15 25.64 -19.87 8.65
C ALA A 15 26.30 -18.83 7.73
N HIS A 16 26.75 -19.25 6.55
CA HIS A 16 27.29 -18.36 5.52
C HIS A 16 26.21 -17.43 4.95
N ALA A 17 25.05 -17.97 4.58
CA ALA A 17 23.91 -17.18 4.11
C ALA A 17 23.42 -16.17 5.17
N ASP A 18 23.30 -16.60 6.43
CA ASP A 18 22.94 -15.72 7.56
C ASP A 18 24.00 -14.63 7.81
N GLY A 19 25.28 -14.97 7.65
CA GLY A 19 26.39 -14.01 7.67
C GLY A 19 26.21 -12.91 6.62
N LEU A 20 25.98 -13.30 5.37
CA LEU A 20 25.77 -12.39 4.25
C LEU A 20 24.51 -11.53 4.43
N ILE A 21 23.40 -12.11 4.88
CA ILE A 21 22.15 -11.37 5.13
C ILE A 21 22.37 -10.30 6.21
N ARG A 22 23.05 -10.64 7.32
CA ARG A 22 23.35 -9.67 8.39
C ARG A 22 24.24 -8.53 7.92
N GLU A 23 25.24 -8.83 7.09
CA GLU A 23 26.13 -7.83 6.53
C GLU A 23 25.41 -6.89 5.56
N ILE A 24 24.59 -7.44 4.66
CA ILE A 24 23.73 -6.67 3.75
C ILE A 24 22.78 -5.77 4.56
N ASP A 25 22.12 -6.30 5.59
CA ASP A 25 21.21 -5.53 6.43
C ASP A 25 21.92 -4.39 7.19
N ARG A 26 23.17 -4.59 7.60
CA ARG A 26 23.99 -3.53 8.21
C ARG A 26 24.31 -2.45 7.18
N LEU A 27 24.81 -2.84 6.01
CA LEU A 27 25.15 -1.92 4.92
C LEU A 27 23.94 -1.10 4.45
N ILE A 28 22.78 -1.73 4.32
CA ILE A 28 21.53 -1.05 3.94
C ILE A 28 21.13 -0.03 5.01
N ARG A 29 21.19 -0.38 6.30
CA ARG A 29 20.84 0.54 7.40
C ARG A 29 21.80 1.73 7.48
N GLU A 30 23.10 1.49 7.35
CA GLU A 30 24.11 2.56 7.33
C GLU A 30 23.91 3.48 6.13
N ARG A 31 23.71 2.95 4.92
CA ARG A 31 23.42 3.77 3.74
C ARG A 31 22.16 4.58 3.93
N ARG A 32 21.08 3.98 4.42
CA ARG A 32 19.80 4.67 4.64
C ARG A 32 19.96 5.81 5.65
N GLY A 33 20.67 5.58 6.76
CA GLY A 33 20.97 6.61 7.76
C GLY A 33 21.76 7.79 7.18
N ARG A 34 22.80 7.50 6.37
CA ARG A 34 23.60 8.54 5.69
C ARG A 34 22.76 9.33 4.68
N THR A 35 21.96 8.65 3.85
CA THR A 35 21.11 9.32 2.84
C THR A 35 19.99 10.15 3.43
N LEU A 36 19.52 9.86 4.65
CA LEU A 36 18.47 10.65 5.30
C LEU A 36 18.98 12.00 5.82
N GLY A 37 20.25 12.06 6.22
CA GLY A 37 20.92 13.30 6.65
C GLY A 37 21.64 14.03 5.53
N ASP A 38 21.77 13.42 4.35
CA ASP A 38 22.46 14.02 3.22
C ASP A 38 21.61 15.13 2.60
N ARG A 39 22.23 16.27 2.35
CA ARG A 39 21.55 17.45 1.81
C ARG A 39 21.78 17.51 0.31
N GLY A 40 20.77 17.07 -0.44
CA GLY A 40 20.77 17.19 -1.90
C GLY A 40 20.56 18.62 -2.38
N ALA A 41 20.64 18.81 -3.70
CA ALA A 41 20.32 20.08 -4.33
C ALA A 41 18.87 20.50 -4.00
N SER A 42 18.69 21.75 -3.56
CA SER A 42 17.35 22.25 -3.26
C SER A 42 16.53 22.34 -4.55
N PRO A 43 15.32 21.76 -4.60
CA PRO A 43 14.46 21.80 -5.79
C PRO A 43 13.90 23.20 -6.08
N LEU A 44 14.08 24.16 -5.17
CA LEU A 44 13.72 25.56 -5.41
C LEU A 44 14.76 26.32 -6.25
N ASN A 45 15.91 25.73 -6.56
CA ASN A 45 16.89 26.38 -7.44
C ASN A 45 16.32 26.47 -8.88
N PRO A 46 16.05 27.69 -9.41
CA PRO A 46 15.46 27.86 -10.74
C PRO A 46 16.34 27.28 -11.85
N GLY A 47 17.67 27.20 -11.64
CA GLY A 47 18.60 26.62 -12.61
C GLY A 47 18.43 25.11 -12.83
N LEU A 48 17.76 24.40 -11.92
CA LEU A 48 17.52 22.95 -12.05
C LEU A 48 16.29 22.61 -12.90
N TRP A 49 15.35 23.55 -13.07
CA TRP A 49 14.05 23.28 -13.68
C TRP A 49 14.11 23.08 -15.20
N ALA A 50 14.88 23.92 -15.91
CA ALA A 50 15.03 23.76 -17.35
C ALA A 50 15.69 22.40 -17.72
N PRO A 51 16.83 22.00 -17.11
CA PRO A 51 17.41 20.67 -17.31
C PRO A 51 16.44 19.53 -16.93
N ALA A 52 15.73 19.67 -15.81
CA ALA A 52 14.76 18.67 -15.35
C ALA A 52 13.63 18.43 -16.35
N LEU A 53 13.08 19.50 -16.94
CA LEU A 53 12.01 19.39 -17.94
C LEU A 53 12.50 18.74 -19.24
N VAL A 54 13.73 19.08 -19.68
CA VAL A 54 14.36 18.44 -20.85
C VAL A 54 14.52 16.94 -20.61
N VAL A 55 15.06 16.54 -19.46
CA VAL A 55 15.24 15.13 -19.09
C VAL A 55 13.90 14.38 -19.10
N MET A 56 12.83 14.97 -18.58
CA MET A 56 11.50 14.34 -18.62
C MET A 56 10.98 14.18 -20.05
N PHE A 57 11.15 15.19 -20.90
CA PHE A 57 10.69 15.15 -22.28
C PHE A 57 11.48 14.12 -23.10
N GLU A 58 12.81 14.13 -22.99
CA GLU A 58 13.67 13.15 -23.64
C GLU A 58 13.31 11.71 -23.23
N ARG A 59 13.03 11.48 -21.94
CA ARG A 59 12.61 10.15 -21.46
C ARG A 59 11.24 9.74 -22.00
N ALA A 60 10.30 10.68 -22.07
CA ALA A 60 8.97 10.42 -22.63
C ALA A 60 9.04 10.15 -24.15
N GLU A 61 9.86 10.91 -24.88
CA GLU A 61 10.11 10.71 -26.31
C GLU A 61 10.83 9.39 -26.57
N ALA A 62 11.81 9.05 -25.75
CA ALA A 62 12.55 7.82 -25.93
C ALA A 62 11.70 6.58 -25.57
N LEU A 63 10.78 6.70 -24.61
CA LEU A 63 9.75 5.68 -24.36
C LEU A 63 8.77 5.57 -25.54
N SER A 64 8.31 6.69 -26.10
CA SER A 64 7.36 6.65 -27.23
C SER A 64 8.00 6.08 -28.49
N ALA A 65 9.26 6.42 -28.77
CA ALA A 65 10.06 5.85 -29.84
C ALA A 65 10.27 4.34 -29.65
N GLU A 66 10.52 3.87 -28.42
CA GLU A 66 10.68 2.45 -28.09
C GLU A 66 9.38 1.65 -28.32
N LEU A 67 8.23 2.20 -27.90
CA LEU A 67 6.91 1.62 -28.15
C LEU A 67 6.59 1.59 -29.65
N TRP A 68 6.91 2.66 -30.37
CA TRP A 68 6.71 2.75 -31.82
C TRP A 68 7.60 1.77 -32.60
N ALA A 69 8.87 1.65 -32.22
CA ALA A 69 9.80 0.66 -32.75
C ALA A 69 9.32 -0.77 -32.44
N GLY A 70 8.67 -0.97 -31.28
CA GLY A 70 8.01 -2.21 -30.91
C GLY A 70 6.89 -2.63 -31.84
N TRP A 71 6.06 -1.67 -32.21
CA TRP A 71 4.93 -1.92 -33.10
C TRP A 71 5.35 -2.16 -34.55
N THR A 72 6.38 -1.45 -35.02
CA THR A 72 6.80 -1.48 -36.43
C THR A 72 7.80 -2.59 -36.77
N SER A 73 8.57 -3.10 -35.79
CA SER A 73 9.57 -4.14 -36.01
C SER A 73 8.97 -5.45 -36.53
N GLN A 74 9.52 -5.96 -37.65
CA GLN A 74 9.10 -7.25 -38.22
C GLN A 74 9.43 -8.41 -37.29
N THR A 75 10.62 -8.39 -36.67
CA THR A 75 11.08 -9.41 -35.73
C THR A 75 10.17 -9.52 -34.51
N ARG A 76 9.70 -8.39 -33.95
CA ARG A 76 8.74 -8.40 -32.83
C ARG A 76 7.36 -8.87 -33.26
N ARG A 77 6.92 -8.55 -34.48
CA ARG A 77 5.66 -9.09 -35.03
C ARG A 77 5.72 -10.61 -35.18
N ASP A 78 6.85 -11.15 -35.62
CA ASP A 78 7.04 -12.61 -35.74
C ASP A 78 7.07 -13.30 -34.37
N ALA A 79 7.75 -12.70 -33.38
CA ALA A 79 7.73 -13.18 -31.99
C ALA A 79 6.32 -13.12 -31.38
N LEU A 80 5.57 -12.04 -31.63
CA LEU A 80 4.19 -11.88 -31.15
C LEU A 80 3.26 -12.94 -31.74
N ARG A 81 3.42 -13.30 -33.02
CA ARG A 81 2.61 -14.36 -33.67
C ARG A 81 2.74 -15.70 -32.95
N ALA A 82 3.92 -16.02 -32.42
CA ALA A 82 4.15 -17.27 -31.69
C ALA A 82 3.35 -17.34 -30.39
N VAL A 83 3.06 -16.19 -29.76
CA VAL A 83 2.37 -16.12 -28.46
C VAL A 83 1.00 -15.43 -28.55
N LEU A 84 0.51 -15.17 -29.77
CA LEU A 84 -0.68 -14.36 -30.03
C LEU A 84 -1.92 -14.91 -29.32
N ALA A 85 -2.08 -16.24 -29.30
CA ALA A 85 -3.21 -16.89 -28.64
C ALA A 85 -3.24 -16.64 -27.13
N GLU A 86 -2.08 -16.73 -26.47
CA GLU A 86 -1.95 -16.49 -25.02
C GLU A 86 -2.14 -15.01 -24.70
N VAL A 87 -1.53 -14.10 -25.48
CA VAL A 87 -1.70 -12.65 -25.33
C VAL A 87 -3.18 -12.25 -25.50
N LEU A 88 -3.87 -12.80 -26.52
CA LEU A 88 -5.28 -12.53 -26.76
C LEU A 88 -6.16 -13.10 -25.64
N LEU A 89 -5.87 -14.31 -25.18
CA LEU A 89 -6.58 -14.93 -24.06
C LEU A 89 -6.44 -14.08 -22.78
N LEU A 90 -5.22 -13.69 -22.41
CA LEU A 90 -4.95 -12.85 -21.25
C LEU A 90 -5.55 -11.45 -21.40
N GLY A 91 -5.54 -10.88 -22.60
CA GLY A 91 -6.19 -9.60 -22.91
C GLY A 91 -7.70 -9.66 -22.76
N VAL A 92 -8.35 -10.72 -23.26
CA VAL A 92 -9.80 -10.94 -23.13
C VAL A 92 -10.18 -11.19 -21.68
N ILE A 93 -9.47 -12.09 -20.97
CA ILE A 93 -9.68 -12.34 -19.54
C ILE A 93 -9.48 -11.05 -18.76
N GLY A 94 -8.41 -10.30 -19.05
CA GLY A 94 -8.08 -9.05 -18.39
C GLY A 94 -9.17 -7.98 -18.55
N GLY A 95 -9.62 -7.79 -19.79
CA GLY A 95 -10.73 -6.88 -20.12
C GLY A 95 -12.05 -7.30 -19.49
N LEU A 96 -12.36 -8.61 -19.46
CA LEU A 96 -13.55 -9.15 -18.81
C LEU A 96 -13.52 -8.94 -17.29
N LEU A 97 -12.38 -9.20 -16.65
CA LEU A 97 -12.18 -9.01 -15.21
C LEU A 97 -12.28 -7.53 -14.81
N MET A 98 -11.75 -6.61 -15.62
CA MET A 98 -11.97 -5.17 -15.43
C MET A 98 -13.45 -4.80 -15.54
N ARG A 99 -14.17 -5.35 -16.53
CA ARG A 99 -15.62 -5.13 -16.71
C ARG A 99 -16.44 -5.73 -15.56
N ALA A 100 -16.02 -6.88 -15.03
CA ALA A 100 -16.67 -7.55 -13.91
C ALA A 100 -16.70 -6.67 -12.66
N GLY A 101 -15.73 -5.76 -12.48
CA GLY A 101 -15.78 -4.74 -11.43
C GLY A 101 -16.99 -3.79 -11.54
N LEU A 102 -17.45 -3.48 -12.76
CA LEU A 102 -18.69 -2.72 -12.98
C LEU A 102 -19.92 -3.53 -12.62
N TRP A 103 -19.92 -4.82 -12.95
CA TRP A 103 -21.03 -5.74 -12.67
C TRP A 103 -21.16 -6.00 -11.18
N ALA A 104 -20.05 -6.21 -10.48
CA ALA A 104 -20.00 -6.33 -9.02
C ALA A 104 -20.56 -5.10 -8.30
N ARG A 105 -20.43 -3.89 -8.87
CA ARG A 105 -21.10 -2.68 -8.33
C ARG A 105 -22.61 -2.71 -8.48
N HIS A 106 -23.12 -3.16 -9.61
CA HIS A 106 -24.57 -3.29 -9.82
C HIS A 106 -25.15 -4.41 -8.95
N LEU A 107 -24.44 -5.54 -8.85
CA LEU A 107 -24.83 -6.67 -8.01
C LEU A 107 -24.89 -6.27 -6.53
N ARG A 108 -23.88 -5.55 -6.02
CA ARG A 108 -23.88 -5.04 -4.65
C ARG A 108 -25.09 -4.16 -4.36
N ARG A 109 -25.43 -3.23 -5.27
CA ARG A 109 -26.63 -2.38 -5.14
C ARG A 109 -27.90 -3.20 -5.04
N ARG A 110 -28.07 -4.21 -5.91
CA ARG A 110 -29.25 -5.11 -5.87
C ARG A 110 -29.33 -5.90 -4.57
N ILE A 111 -28.20 -6.43 -4.08
CA ILE A 111 -28.15 -7.17 -2.82
C ILE A 111 -28.57 -6.28 -1.64
N LEU A 112 -28.01 -5.07 -1.56
CA LEU A 112 -28.30 -4.12 -0.48
C LEU A 112 -29.75 -3.63 -0.48
N VAL A 113 -30.37 -3.45 -1.66
CA VAL A 113 -31.79 -3.05 -1.77
C VAL A 113 -32.74 -4.18 -1.38
N ALA A 114 -32.34 -5.44 -1.56
CA ALA A 114 -33.20 -6.58 -1.22
C ALA A 114 -33.40 -6.78 0.31
N ASP A 115 -32.60 -6.11 1.15
CA ASP A 115 -32.66 -6.11 2.63
C ASP A 115 -32.89 -7.48 3.30
N ARG A 116 -32.34 -8.55 2.70
CA ARG A 116 -32.43 -9.91 3.24
C ARG A 116 -31.40 -10.13 4.35
N ARG A 117 -31.68 -11.06 5.28
CA ARG A 117 -30.71 -11.53 6.28
C ARG A 117 -29.40 -11.93 5.59
N GLY A 118 -28.29 -11.27 5.94
CA GLY A 118 -26.98 -11.48 5.32
C GLY A 118 -26.67 -10.72 4.03
N SER A 119 -27.57 -9.84 3.59
CA SER A 119 -27.31 -8.89 2.51
C SER A 119 -26.04 -8.04 2.76
N ARG A 120 -25.77 -7.64 4.01
CA ARG A 120 -24.55 -6.90 4.39
C ARG A 120 -23.26 -7.68 4.17
N ALA A 121 -23.19 -8.92 4.67
CA ALA A 121 -22.01 -9.77 4.51
C ALA A 121 -21.76 -10.12 3.03
N MET A 122 -22.81 -10.50 2.29
CA MET A 122 -22.73 -10.76 0.84
C MET A 122 -22.36 -9.50 0.06
N GLY A 123 -22.93 -8.35 0.42
CA GLY A 123 -22.60 -7.05 -0.16
C GLY A 123 -21.14 -6.67 0.03
N PHE A 124 -20.54 -7.00 1.18
CA PHE A 124 -19.11 -6.83 1.42
C PHE A 124 -18.25 -7.79 0.58
N MET A 125 -18.61 -9.08 0.51
CA MET A 125 -17.90 -10.07 -0.32
C MET A 125 -17.87 -9.65 -1.79
N VAL A 126 -19.03 -9.27 -2.33
CA VAL A 126 -19.14 -8.71 -3.68
C VAL A 126 -18.33 -7.41 -3.81
N SER A 127 -18.24 -6.61 -2.74
CA SER A 127 -17.41 -5.42 -2.74
C SER A 127 -15.91 -5.70 -2.77
N LEU A 128 -15.42 -6.78 -2.16
CA LEU A 128 -14.00 -7.16 -2.26
C LEU A 128 -13.67 -7.54 -3.71
N GLY A 129 -14.60 -8.24 -4.38
CA GLY A 129 -14.54 -8.50 -5.81
C GLY A 129 -14.43 -7.24 -6.68
N GLN A 130 -15.01 -6.11 -6.26
CA GLN A 130 -14.92 -4.83 -7.01
C GLN A 130 -13.49 -4.26 -7.10
N VAL A 131 -12.56 -4.72 -6.25
CA VAL A 131 -11.12 -4.38 -6.30
C VAL A 131 -10.31 -5.54 -6.84
N ALA A 132 -10.55 -6.75 -6.32
CA ALA A 132 -9.78 -7.93 -6.68
C ALA A 132 -9.93 -8.29 -8.18
N LEU A 133 -11.15 -8.22 -8.73
CA LEU A 133 -11.39 -8.54 -10.15
C LEU A 133 -10.69 -7.54 -11.08
N PRO A 134 -10.87 -6.21 -10.97
CA PRO A 134 -10.14 -5.28 -11.84
C PRO A 134 -8.63 -5.31 -11.67
N TYR A 135 -8.14 -5.58 -10.45
CA TYR A 135 -6.71 -5.73 -10.20
C TYR A 135 -6.15 -6.97 -10.89
N ALA A 136 -6.80 -8.13 -10.75
CA ALA A 136 -6.43 -9.34 -11.48
C ALA A 136 -6.48 -9.13 -13.01
N GLY A 137 -7.47 -8.37 -13.49
CA GLY A 137 -7.56 -7.99 -14.89
C GLY A 137 -6.40 -7.12 -15.36
N LEU A 138 -6.00 -6.12 -14.56
CA LEU A 138 -4.85 -5.27 -14.83
C LEU A 138 -3.53 -6.06 -14.84
N VAL A 139 -3.34 -6.99 -13.89
CA VAL A 139 -2.18 -7.88 -13.85
C VAL A 139 -2.15 -8.77 -15.09
N SER A 140 -3.30 -9.31 -15.51
CA SER A 140 -3.40 -10.15 -16.72
C SER A 140 -3.02 -9.37 -17.98
N ILE A 141 -3.47 -8.12 -18.11
CA ILE A 141 -3.10 -7.24 -19.23
C ILE A 141 -1.60 -6.91 -19.19
N ALA A 142 -1.06 -6.56 -18.02
CA ALA A 142 0.37 -6.27 -17.89
C ALA A 142 1.22 -7.48 -18.28
N ARG A 143 0.81 -8.70 -17.87
CA ARG A 143 1.47 -9.95 -18.29
C ARG A 143 1.31 -10.25 -19.78
N ALA A 144 0.16 -9.93 -20.36
CA ALA A 144 -0.04 -10.08 -21.80
C ALA A 144 0.94 -9.19 -22.59
N LEU A 145 1.18 -7.95 -22.13
CA LEU A 145 2.12 -7.03 -22.77
C LEU A 145 3.58 -7.45 -22.58
N ASP A 146 3.90 -8.00 -21.41
CA ASP A 146 5.21 -8.57 -21.08
C ASP A 146 5.56 -9.72 -22.04
N ILE A 147 4.65 -10.70 -22.14
CA ILE A 147 4.80 -11.85 -23.03
C ILE A 147 4.76 -11.45 -24.52
N ALA A 148 4.06 -10.37 -24.87
CA ALA A 148 4.03 -9.83 -26.22
C ALA A 148 5.37 -9.22 -26.68
N GLY A 149 6.39 -9.14 -25.81
CA GLY A 149 7.68 -8.52 -26.12
C GLY A 149 7.60 -6.99 -26.22
N MET A 150 6.63 -6.39 -25.52
CA MET A 150 6.48 -4.93 -25.38
C MET A 150 7.20 -4.40 -24.13
N ASP A 151 8.10 -5.19 -23.56
CA ASP A 151 8.82 -5.01 -22.29
C ASP A 151 10.24 -4.46 -22.48
N GLY A 152 10.46 -3.60 -23.49
CA GLY A 152 11.77 -2.97 -23.70
C GLY A 152 12.30 -2.25 -22.44
N PRO A 153 13.58 -1.83 -22.40
CA PRO A 153 14.23 -1.36 -21.17
C PRO A 153 13.44 -0.30 -20.40
N ARG A 154 12.72 0.59 -21.11
CA ARG A 154 11.88 1.61 -20.48
C ARG A 154 10.44 1.14 -20.33
N ALA A 155 9.90 0.47 -21.34
CA ALA A 155 8.52 -0.02 -21.30
C ALA A 155 8.32 -1.08 -20.19
N GLY A 156 9.25 -2.02 -20.05
CA GLY A 156 9.28 -3.03 -19.00
C GLY A 156 9.32 -2.43 -17.59
N ALA A 157 10.10 -1.36 -17.37
CA ALA A 157 10.10 -0.64 -16.11
C ALA A 157 8.71 -0.08 -15.78
N LEU A 158 8.01 0.52 -16.75
CA LEU A 158 6.64 0.98 -16.57
C LEU A 158 5.65 -0.18 -16.36
N LEU A 159 5.74 -1.25 -17.15
CA LEU A 159 4.89 -2.43 -17.04
C LEU A 159 4.99 -3.09 -15.67
N SER A 160 6.18 -3.09 -15.06
CA SER A 160 6.39 -3.66 -13.72
C SER A 160 5.70 -2.87 -12.61
N VAL A 161 5.55 -1.55 -12.80
CA VAL A 161 4.96 -0.63 -11.81
C VAL A 161 3.47 -0.42 -12.03
N LEU A 162 2.98 -0.60 -13.27
CA LEU A 162 1.59 -0.36 -13.66
C LEU A 162 0.56 -1.09 -12.78
N PRO A 163 0.73 -2.38 -12.40
CA PRO A 163 -0.19 -3.05 -11.50
C PRO A 163 -0.29 -2.36 -10.13
N MET A 164 0.84 -1.96 -9.55
CA MET A 164 0.88 -1.32 -8.23
C MET A 164 0.30 0.11 -8.29
N ALA A 165 0.55 0.84 -9.37
CA ALA A 165 -0.06 2.13 -9.63
C ALA A 165 -1.59 2.01 -9.77
N GLY A 166 -2.07 1.05 -10.56
CA GLY A 166 -3.50 0.79 -10.72
C GLY A 166 -4.17 0.32 -9.43
N LEU A 167 -3.48 -0.50 -8.61
CA LEU A 167 -3.98 -0.91 -7.31
C LEU A 167 -4.24 0.29 -6.38
N ALA A 168 -3.37 1.31 -6.39
CA ALA A 168 -3.57 2.52 -5.60
C ALA A 168 -4.88 3.25 -6.00
N VAL A 169 -5.16 3.39 -7.30
CA VAL A 169 -6.41 3.99 -7.80
C VAL A 169 -7.63 3.12 -7.46
N LEU A 170 -7.52 1.80 -7.63
CA LEU A 170 -8.59 0.85 -7.35
C LEU A 170 -8.96 0.84 -5.86
N LEU A 171 -7.95 0.77 -4.98
CA LEU A 171 -8.12 0.84 -3.54
C LEU A 171 -8.71 2.19 -3.11
N ALA A 172 -8.18 3.30 -3.60
CA ALA A 172 -8.70 4.62 -3.29
C ALA A 172 -10.17 4.76 -3.70
N ARG A 173 -10.54 4.34 -4.92
CA ARG A 173 -11.92 4.35 -5.41
C ARG A 173 -12.83 3.47 -4.55
N TRP A 174 -12.37 2.28 -4.16
CA TRP A 174 -13.13 1.35 -3.34
C TRP A 174 -13.34 1.88 -1.92
N MET A 175 -12.29 2.33 -1.25
CA MET A 175 -12.35 2.95 0.07
C MET A 175 -13.27 4.19 0.06
N ALA A 176 -13.17 5.01 -0.98
CA ALA A 176 -14.03 6.19 -1.15
C ALA A 176 -15.52 5.82 -1.25
N GLY A 177 -15.82 4.70 -1.91
CA GLY A 177 -17.18 4.15 -1.98
C GLY A 177 -17.65 3.50 -0.67
N GLN A 178 -16.74 2.92 0.12
CA GLN A 178 -17.05 2.24 1.38
C GLN A 178 -17.25 3.21 2.56
N PHE A 179 -16.42 4.24 2.67
CA PHE A 179 -16.48 5.21 3.77
C PHE A 179 -17.41 6.39 3.49
N PHE A 180 -17.49 6.83 2.24
CA PHE A 180 -18.17 8.07 1.86
C PHE A 180 -19.22 7.89 0.77
N GLY A 181 -19.52 6.67 0.34
CA GLY A 181 -20.48 6.37 -0.73
C GLY A 181 -21.94 6.32 -0.24
N PRO A 182 -22.93 6.52 -1.13
CA PRO A 182 -24.35 6.34 -0.79
C PRO A 182 -24.71 4.88 -0.45
N GLU A 183 -23.85 3.93 -0.86
CA GLU A 183 -23.96 2.49 -0.57
C GLU A 183 -23.22 2.10 0.72
N ALA A 184 -22.68 3.06 1.49
CA ALA A 184 -22.08 2.77 2.78
C ALA A 184 -23.19 2.29 3.71
N ALA A 185 -23.23 1.00 4.04
CA ALA A 185 -24.30 0.42 4.90
C ALA A 185 -24.34 1.02 6.32
N GLN A 186 -23.35 1.84 6.69
CA GLN A 186 -23.30 2.73 7.85
C GLN A 186 -22.37 3.87 7.43
N PRO A 187 -22.90 5.02 6.98
CA PRO A 187 -22.08 6.22 6.79
C PRO A 187 -21.35 6.51 8.10
N ILE A 188 -20.13 7.05 8.07
CA ILE A 188 -19.48 7.52 9.29
C ILE A 188 -20.44 8.50 9.98
N ALA A 189 -21.01 8.08 11.11
CA ALA A 189 -22.05 8.83 11.79
C ALA A 189 -21.51 10.22 12.15
N GLY A 190 -22.24 11.27 11.75
CA GLY A 190 -21.89 12.67 12.03
C GLY A 190 -21.19 13.44 10.90
N ILE A 191 -20.92 12.85 9.73
CA ILE A 191 -20.36 13.60 8.58
C ILE A 191 -21.47 14.03 7.61
N ALA A 192 -21.67 15.34 7.45
CA ALA A 192 -22.60 15.90 6.45
C ALA A 192 -22.30 15.41 5.02
N LEU A 193 -23.35 15.16 4.21
CA LEU A 193 -23.22 14.66 2.82
C LEU A 193 -22.23 15.48 1.97
N ALA A 194 -22.27 16.81 2.08
CA ALA A 194 -21.36 17.70 1.35
C ALA A 194 -19.88 17.50 1.70
N ARG A 195 -19.57 17.04 2.92
CA ARG A 195 -18.23 16.68 3.36
C ARG A 195 -17.83 15.29 2.87
N GLN A 196 -18.77 14.34 2.84
CA GLN A 196 -18.54 13.00 2.28
C GLN A 196 -18.19 13.06 0.79
N THR A 197 -18.91 13.86 -0.01
CA THR A 197 -18.59 14.04 -1.44
C THR A 197 -17.20 14.66 -1.64
N ARG A 198 -16.82 15.63 -0.79
CA ARG A 198 -15.47 16.22 -0.81
C ARG A 198 -14.39 15.20 -0.44
N ALA A 199 -14.57 14.45 0.64
CA ALA A 199 -13.62 13.43 1.09
C ALA A 199 -13.48 12.31 0.04
N ARG A 200 -14.57 11.89 -0.59
CA ARG A 200 -14.57 10.93 -1.70
C ARG A 200 -13.70 11.41 -2.86
N ARG A 201 -13.90 12.66 -3.28
CA ARG A 201 -13.09 13.28 -4.32
C ARG A 201 -11.63 13.30 -3.89
N GLN A 202 -11.31 13.86 -2.72
CA GLN A 202 -9.93 13.96 -2.20
C GLN A 202 -9.20 12.61 -2.18
N LEU A 203 -9.88 11.54 -1.75
CA LEU A 203 -9.30 10.19 -1.76
C LEU A 203 -9.05 9.68 -3.19
N MET A 204 -9.92 9.98 -4.15
CA MET A 204 -9.67 9.68 -5.57
C MET A 204 -8.47 10.45 -6.13
N TRP A 205 -8.35 11.75 -5.82
CA TRP A 205 -7.17 12.54 -6.20
C TRP A 205 -5.90 11.95 -5.61
N LEU A 206 -5.93 11.52 -4.34
CA LEU A 206 -4.79 10.86 -3.70
C LEU A 206 -4.40 9.56 -4.41
N GLY A 207 -5.36 8.71 -4.76
CA GLY A 207 -5.09 7.46 -5.50
C GLY A 207 -4.45 7.69 -6.87
N TRP A 208 -4.97 8.67 -7.63
CA TRP A 208 -4.37 9.06 -8.91
C TRP A 208 -3.00 9.72 -8.75
N ALA A 209 -2.80 10.54 -7.72
CA ALA A 209 -1.51 11.15 -7.41
C ALA A 209 -0.44 10.08 -7.12
N ILE A 210 -0.77 9.05 -6.32
CA ILE A 210 0.12 7.92 -6.05
C ILE A 210 0.43 7.12 -7.32
N ALA A 211 -0.57 6.90 -8.17
CA ALA A 211 -0.38 6.17 -9.43
C ALA A 211 0.52 6.94 -10.40
N LEU A 212 0.26 8.24 -10.58
CA LEU A 212 1.10 9.11 -11.40
C LEU A 212 2.52 9.19 -10.82
N ALA A 213 2.65 9.26 -9.49
CA ALA A 213 3.94 9.28 -8.83
C ALA A 213 4.78 8.04 -9.11
N GLN A 214 4.18 6.87 -9.00
CA GLN A 214 4.87 5.62 -9.28
C GLN A 214 5.30 5.51 -10.75
N VAL A 215 4.44 5.91 -11.69
CA VAL A 215 4.76 5.89 -13.12
C VAL A 215 5.86 6.91 -13.47
N SER A 216 5.78 8.13 -12.93
CA SER A 216 6.80 9.15 -13.13
C SER A 216 8.15 8.74 -12.53
N GLN A 217 8.16 8.14 -11.33
CA GLN A 217 9.38 7.61 -10.71
C GLN A 217 10.00 6.48 -11.54
N ALA A 218 9.18 5.57 -12.07
CA ALA A 218 9.66 4.50 -12.95
C ALA A 218 10.32 5.07 -14.21
N LEU A 219 9.72 6.09 -14.82
CA LEU A 219 10.27 6.76 -15.99
C LEU A 219 11.56 7.51 -15.66
N ILE A 220 11.61 8.18 -14.51
CA ILE A 220 12.80 8.91 -14.06
C ILE A 220 13.97 7.96 -13.76
N ALA A 221 13.69 6.76 -13.26
CA ALA A 221 14.74 5.79 -12.93
C ALA A 221 15.33 5.06 -14.16
N THR A 222 14.83 5.29 -15.39
CA THR A 222 15.27 4.55 -16.59
C THR A 222 16.65 4.94 -17.11
N ALA A 223 17.17 6.10 -16.72
CA ALA A 223 18.47 6.61 -17.14
C ALA A 223 19.05 7.50 -16.03
N ASP A 224 20.35 7.77 -16.09
CA ASP A 224 20.94 8.79 -15.22
C ASP A 224 20.41 10.18 -15.59
N ALA A 225 20.25 11.04 -14.58
CA ALA A 225 19.89 12.43 -14.74
C ALA A 225 21.07 13.32 -14.29
N PRO A 226 21.20 14.54 -14.82
CA PRO A 226 22.12 15.53 -14.27
C PRO A 226 21.89 15.75 -12.77
N ASP A 227 22.97 16.01 -12.03
CA ASP A 227 22.94 16.21 -10.58
C ASP A 227 21.88 17.26 -10.18
N GLY A 228 20.91 16.84 -9.36
CA GLY A 228 19.86 17.71 -8.84
C GLY A 228 18.61 17.87 -9.72
N ALA A 229 18.63 17.42 -10.98
CA ALA A 229 17.45 17.44 -11.85
C ALA A 229 16.31 16.56 -11.29
N GLU A 230 16.65 15.41 -10.70
CA GLU A 230 15.68 14.52 -10.07
C GLU A 230 14.96 15.17 -8.88
N ALA A 231 15.70 15.93 -8.06
CA ALA A 231 15.12 16.63 -6.92
C ALA A 231 14.03 17.63 -7.37
N ALA A 232 14.29 18.36 -8.46
CA ALA A 232 13.31 19.26 -9.07
C ALA A 232 12.08 18.53 -9.61
N LEU A 233 12.23 17.31 -10.15
CA LEU A 233 11.12 16.49 -10.65
C LEU A 233 10.30 15.81 -9.56
N TYR A 234 10.93 15.42 -8.45
CA TYR A 234 10.22 14.78 -7.34
C TYR A 234 9.41 15.76 -6.50
N LEU A 235 9.81 17.03 -6.41
CA LEU A 235 9.04 18.05 -5.66
C LEU A 235 7.57 18.19 -6.12
N PRO A 236 7.26 18.45 -7.41
CA PRO A 236 5.86 18.60 -7.84
C PRO A 236 5.07 17.30 -7.62
N LEU A 237 5.73 16.15 -7.73
CA LEU A 237 5.11 14.85 -7.50
C LEU A 237 4.77 14.61 -6.02
N GLN A 238 5.66 15.01 -5.12
CA GLN A 238 5.37 15.00 -3.68
C GLN A 238 4.23 15.95 -3.34
N LEU A 239 4.21 17.16 -3.91
CA LEU A 239 3.10 18.10 -3.73
C LEU A 239 1.77 17.52 -4.22
N LEU A 240 1.78 16.84 -5.37
CA LEU A 240 0.61 16.18 -5.93
C LEU A 240 0.01 15.13 -4.97
N MET A 241 0.83 14.44 -4.18
CA MET A 241 0.38 13.51 -3.14
C MET A 241 0.03 14.22 -1.82
N ALA A 242 0.82 15.22 -1.42
CA ALA A 242 0.67 15.92 -0.16
C ALA A 242 -0.61 16.78 -0.10
N ILE A 243 -0.96 17.46 -1.20
CA ILE A 243 -2.17 18.31 -1.26
C ILE A 243 -3.46 17.50 -0.97
N PRO A 244 -3.78 16.41 -1.70
CA PRO A 244 -4.99 15.63 -1.42
C PRO A 244 -4.92 14.95 -0.04
N LEU A 245 -3.73 14.57 0.45
CA LEU A 245 -3.54 14.05 1.80
C LEU A 245 -3.90 15.11 2.86
N PHE A 246 -3.41 16.34 2.72
CA PHE A 246 -3.74 17.47 3.60
C PHE A 246 -5.24 17.77 3.57
N LEU A 247 -5.83 17.82 2.38
CA LEU A 247 -7.25 18.09 2.19
C LEU A 247 -8.12 17.01 2.84
N LEU A 248 -7.72 15.73 2.73
CA LEU A 248 -8.37 14.61 3.41
C LEU A 248 -8.15 14.67 4.93
N GLY A 249 -6.95 14.98 5.39
CA GLY A 249 -6.65 15.17 6.81
C GLY A 249 -7.49 16.28 7.43
N ARG A 250 -7.68 17.40 6.72
CA ARG A 250 -8.53 18.51 7.13
C ARG A 250 -10.01 18.13 7.22
N THR A 251 -10.50 17.31 6.29
CA THR A 251 -11.90 16.84 6.35
C THR A 251 -12.13 15.89 7.52
N LEU A 252 -11.16 15.00 7.81
CA LEU A 252 -11.20 14.09 8.97
C LEU A 252 -11.05 14.84 10.31
N ALA A 253 -10.14 15.80 10.39
CA ALA A 253 -9.93 16.65 11.56
C ALA A 253 -11.18 17.46 11.93
N GLY A 254 -11.95 17.89 10.92
CA GLY A 254 -13.19 18.65 11.07
C GLY A 254 -14.36 17.84 11.64
N VAL A 255 -14.33 16.51 11.59
CA VAL A 255 -15.46 15.65 12.02
C VAL A 255 -15.83 15.87 13.49
N ALA A 256 -14.84 16.07 14.36
CA ALA A 256 -15.07 16.32 15.78
C ALA A 256 -15.75 17.67 16.08
N ARG A 257 -15.74 18.62 15.13
CA ARG A 257 -16.34 19.96 15.32
C ARG A 257 -17.81 20.04 14.94
N ASP A 258 -18.31 19.08 14.16
CA ASP A 258 -19.69 19.11 13.61
C ASP A 258 -20.64 18.16 14.31
N GLY A 259 -20.39 17.82 15.58
CA GLY A 259 -21.24 16.93 16.38
C GLY A 259 -22.65 17.47 16.66
N ALA A 260 -23.37 17.94 15.64
CA ALA A 260 -24.82 18.08 15.68
C ALA A 260 -25.42 16.66 15.69
N PRO A 261 -26.38 16.38 16.59
CA PRO A 261 -26.97 15.06 16.73
C PRO A 261 -27.65 14.67 15.42
N ALA A 262 -27.07 13.71 14.70
CA ALA A 262 -27.74 13.09 13.59
C ALA A 262 -28.99 12.39 14.14
N THR A 263 -30.14 12.88 13.69
CA THR A 263 -31.46 12.25 13.75
C THR A 263 -31.39 10.83 13.19
N ALA A 264 -30.97 9.88 14.02
CA ALA A 264 -30.98 8.46 13.72
C ALA A 264 -32.05 7.79 14.59
N VAL A 265 -32.98 7.12 13.90
CA VAL A 265 -34.11 6.34 14.41
C VAL A 265 -33.78 5.66 15.75
N PRO A 266 -34.67 5.76 16.77
CA PRO A 266 -34.40 5.25 18.11
C PRO A 266 -34.15 3.73 18.07
N THR A 267 -32.94 3.34 18.44
CA THR A 267 -32.55 1.96 18.78
C THR A 267 -32.45 1.89 20.31
N PRO A 268 -32.84 0.80 20.97
CA PRO A 268 -32.97 0.72 22.43
C PRO A 268 -31.62 0.53 23.13
N GLN A 269 -30.64 1.39 22.85
CA GLN A 269 -29.37 1.43 23.58
C GLN A 269 -29.34 2.63 24.53
N PRO A 270 -28.80 2.47 25.76
CA PRO A 270 -28.69 3.57 26.71
C PRO A 270 -27.84 4.69 26.10
N GLU A 271 -28.38 5.90 26.11
CA GLU A 271 -27.81 7.04 25.38
C GLU A 271 -26.38 7.40 25.81
N ALA A 272 -26.00 7.09 27.05
CA ALA A 272 -24.66 7.30 27.60
C ALA A 272 -23.59 6.45 26.86
N ALA A 273 -23.81 5.15 26.72
CA ALA A 273 -22.88 4.26 26.02
C ALA A 273 -22.75 4.59 24.51
N ARG A 274 -23.82 5.15 23.91
CA ARG A 274 -23.82 5.59 22.51
C ARG A 274 -22.99 6.86 22.29
N ARG A 275 -23.05 7.81 23.25
CA ARG A 275 -22.26 9.05 23.21
C ARG A 275 -20.77 8.77 23.37
N ASP A 276 -20.40 7.87 24.28
CA ASP A 276 -18.99 7.54 24.56
C ASP A 276 -18.29 6.86 23.38
N THR A 277 -18.94 5.88 22.75
CA THR A 277 -18.38 5.16 21.59
C THR A 277 -18.27 6.02 20.33
N THR A 278 -19.21 6.95 20.13
CA THR A 278 -19.19 7.89 19.01
C THR A 278 -18.12 8.95 19.19
N GLY A 279 -17.97 9.50 20.40
CA GLY A 279 -16.94 10.48 20.74
C GLY A 279 -15.52 9.93 20.58
N PHE A 280 -15.26 8.69 21.00
CA PHE A 280 -13.95 8.04 20.82
C PHE A 280 -13.57 7.89 19.33
N ARG A 281 -14.50 7.42 18.49
CA ARG A 281 -14.27 7.29 17.04
C ARG A 281 -13.99 8.63 16.36
N GLN A 282 -14.76 9.66 16.71
CA GLN A 282 -14.55 11.02 16.18
C GLN A 282 -13.21 11.61 16.64
N GLY A 283 -12.81 11.36 17.89
CA GLY A 283 -11.51 11.74 18.42
C GLY A 283 -10.35 11.09 17.65
N LEU A 284 -10.43 9.78 17.41
CA LEU A 284 -9.42 9.04 16.65
C LEU A 284 -9.29 9.55 15.21
N LEU A 285 -10.43 9.77 14.53
CA LEU A 285 -10.44 10.36 13.18
C LEU A 285 -9.85 11.77 13.17
N SER A 286 -10.09 12.56 14.23
CA SER A 286 -9.52 13.90 14.36
C SER A 286 -8.00 13.87 14.53
N VAL A 287 -7.49 12.98 15.38
CA VAL A 287 -6.04 12.80 15.58
C VAL A 287 -5.39 12.33 14.29
N LEU A 288 -5.96 11.32 13.62
CA LEU A 288 -5.43 10.80 12.35
C LEU A 288 -5.41 11.89 11.28
N GLY A 289 -6.47 12.71 11.21
CA GLY A 289 -6.54 13.85 10.30
C GLY A 289 -5.46 14.91 10.57
N LYS A 290 -5.22 15.25 11.84
CA LYS A 290 -4.15 16.19 12.25
C LYS A 290 -2.75 15.67 11.92
N VAL A 291 -2.49 14.39 12.17
CA VAL A 291 -1.21 13.76 11.82
C VAL A 291 -1.00 13.77 10.30
N ALA A 292 -2.03 13.43 9.52
CA ALA A 292 -1.97 13.49 8.06
C ALA A 292 -1.70 14.92 7.55
N MET A 293 -2.34 15.93 8.16
CA MET A 293 -2.07 17.34 7.83
C MET A 293 -0.62 17.74 8.16
N ALA A 294 -0.12 17.35 9.33
CA ALA A 294 1.26 17.65 9.74
C ALA A 294 2.27 17.02 8.78
N VAL A 295 2.11 15.73 8.44
CA VAL A 295 3.00 15.04 7.50
C VAL A 295 2.92 15.65 6.10
N ALA A 296 1.72 15.98 5.62
CA ALA A 296 1.53 16.59 4.31
C ALA A 296 2.18 17.98 4.17
N VAL A 297 2.47 18.67 5.28
CA VAL A 297 3.20 19.94 5.28
C VAL A 297 4.70 19.71 5.52
N LEU A 298 5.05 18.90 6.52
CA LEU A 298 6.43 18.65 6.90
C LEU A 298 7.25 17.98 5.79
N ALA A 299 6.68 16.99 5.09
CA ALA A 299 7.41 16.28 4.05
C ALA A 299 7.83 17.20 2.88
N PRO A 300 6.93 17.94 2.20
CA PRO A 300 7.35 18.88 1.15
C PRO A 300 8.34 19.94 1.65
N LEU A 301 8.20 20.44 2.89
CA LEU A 301 9.15 21.38 3.48
C LEU A 301 10.56 20.77 3.59
N LEU A 302 10.66 19.52 4.05
CA LEU A 302 11.94 18.80 4.11
C LEU A 302 12.55 18.67 2.70
N SER A 303 11.73 18.36 1.69
CA SER A 303 12.21 18.28 0.30
C SER A 303 12.73 19.62 -0.20
N ILE A 304 12.02 20.71 0.07
CA ILE A 304 12.43 22.08 -0.30
C ILE A 304 13.79 22.43 0.32
N LEU A 305 14.02 22.02 1.57
CA LEU A 305 15.27 22.26 2.28
C LEU A 305 16.44 21.42 1.76
N GLY A 306 16.21 20.46 0.85
CA GLY A 306 17.21 19.56 0.28
C GLY A 306 17.23 18.17 0.91
N TYR A 307 16.32 17.87 1.84
CA TYR A 307 16.17 16.55 2.47
C TYR A 307 15.11 15.70 1.75
N ALA A 308 15.26 15.53 0.43
CA ALA A 308 14.29 14.81 -0.40
C ALA A 308 14.09 13.34 0.05
N ALA A 309 15.17 12.65 0.41
CA ALA A 309 15.11 11.28 0.91
C ALA A 309 14.32 11.16 2.24
N LEU A 310 14.47 12.14 3.13
CA LEU A 310 13.73 12.20 4.40
C LEU A 310 12.25 12.54 4.16
N SER A 311 11.96 13.43 3.21
CA SER A 311 10.59 13.71 2.76
C SER A 311 9.88 12.43 2.31
N ASP A 312 10.50 11.66 1.41
CA ASP A 312 9.93 10.41 0.90
C ASP A 312 9.78 9.34 1.99
N ALA A 313 10.77 9.24 2.89
CA ALA A 313 10.76 8.33 4.03
C ALA A 313 9.67 8.68 5.06
N LEU A 314 9.12 9.89 5.02
CA LEU A 314 8.02 10.30 5.88
C LEU A 314 6.66 10.21 5.16
N LEU A 315 6.55 10.75 3.95
CA LEU A 315 5.29 10.88 3.22
C LEU A 315 4.74 9.53 2.77
N ILE A 316 5.57 8.70 2.13
CA ILE A 316 5.11 7.42 1.54
C ILE A 316 4.64 6.46 2.63
N PRO A 317 5.39 6.24 3.74
CA PRO A 317 4.93 5.39 4.83
C PRO A 317 3.65 5.92 5.47
N ALA A 318 3.51 7.23 5.69
CA ALA A 318 2.31 7.82 6.27
C ALA A 318 1.05 7.60 5.41
N ILE A 319 1.17 7.72 4.08
CA ILE A 319 0.07 7.40 3.16
C ILE A 319 -0.29 5.91 3.26
N LYS A 320 0.71 5.02 3.23
CA LYS A 320 0.50 3.57 3.31
C LYS A 320 -0.11 3.13 4.63
N THR A 321 0.30 3.72 5.76
CA THR A 321 -0.30 3.42 7.07
C THR A 321 -1.76 3.87 7.13
N MET A 322 -2.09 5.04 6.57
CA MET A 322 -3.47 5.51 6.55
C MET A 322 -4.36 4.64 5.66
N MET A 323 -3.86 4.17 4.52
CA MET A 323 -4.55 3.18 3.69
C MET A 323 -4.74 1.85 4.44
N LEU A 324 -3.71 1.35 5.11
CA LEU A 324 -3.76 0.10 5.89
C LEU A 324 -4.79 0.19 7.03
N ILE A 325 -4.80 1.28 7.77
CA ILE A 325 -5.80 1.53 8.83
C ILE A 325 -7.21 1.50 8.22
N GLY A 326 -7.42 2.15 7.08
CA GLY A 326 -8.72 2.13 6.41
C GLY A 326 -9.13 0.73 5.96
N VAL A 327 -8.21 -0.07 5.40
CA VAL A 327 -8.47 -1.48 5.06
C VAL A 327 -8.82 -2.30 6.31
N LEU A 328 -8.09 -2.10 7.40
CA LEU A 328 -8.31 -2.80 8.67
C LEU A 328 -9.71 -2.51 9.24
N VAL A 329 -10.14 -1.25 9.21
CA VAL A 329 -11.50 -0.86 9.64
C VAL A 329 -12.57 -1.54 8.79
N LEU A 330 -12.37 -1.62 7.48
CA LEU A 330 -13.31 -2.30 6.57
C LEU A 330 -13.33 -3.81 6.82
N LEU A 331 -12.19 -4.43 7.11
CA LEU A 331 -12.10 -5.85 7.41
C LEU A 331 -12.74 -6.18 8.76
N GLN A 332 -12.54 -5.33 9.78
CA GLN A 332 -13.22 -5.45 11.07
C GLN A 332 -14.74 -5.36 10.89
N ARG A 333 -15.22 -4.43 10.05
CA ARG A 333 -16.64 -4.32 9.72
C ARG A 333 -17.18 -5.60 9.07
N LEU A 334 -16.44 -6.19 8.14
CA LEU A 334 -16.81 -7.47 7.53
C LEU A 334 -16.96 -8.57 8.59
N VAL A 335 -16.04 -8.64 9.55
CA VAL A 335 -16.10 -9.64 10.63
C VAL A 335 -17.39 -9.48 11.43
N PHE A 336 -17.75 -8.24 11.79
CA PHE A 336 -19.02 -7.97 12.45
C PHE A 336 -20.23 -8.36 11.59
N ASP A 337 -20.26 -7.97 10.32
CA ASP A 337 -21.36 -8.29 9.41
C ASP A 337 -21.48 -9.82 9.24
N LEU A 338 -20.38 -10.56 9.11
CA LEU A 338 -20.40 -12.02 8.98
C LEU A 338 -20.87 -12.69 10.28
N TRP A 339 -20.45 -12.17 11.43
CA TRP A 339 -20.89 -12.69 12.72
C TRP A 339 -22.39 -12.50 12.93
N THR A 340 -22.95 -11.32 12.59
CA THR A 340 -24.40 -11.06 12.69
C THR A 340 -25.23 -12.03 11.85
N VAL A 341 -24.69 -12.48 10.71
CA VAL A 341 -25.35 -13.47 9.86
C VAL A 341 -25.32 -14.87 10.48
N ALA A 342 -24.20 -15.23 11.10
CA ALA A 342 -24.02 -16.53 11.74
C ALA A 342 -24.89 -16.70 13.00
N THR A 343 -24.92 -15.69 13.89
CA THR A 343 -25.75 -15.74 15.12
C THR A 343 -27.20 -15.35 14.90
N GLY A 344 -27.49 -14.60 13.85
CA GLY A 344 -28.85 -14.27 13.45
C GLY A 344 -29.56 -13.21 14.31
N SER A 345 -28.94 -12.69 15.37
CA SER A 345 -29.48 -11.58 16.17
C SER A 345 -28.44 -10.46 16.29
N GLU A 346 -28.88 -9.21 16.08
CA GLU A 346 -27.98 -8.05 16.20
C GLU A 346 -27.53 -7.81 17.64
N ASP A 347 -28.36 -8.16 18.62
CA ASP A 347 -28.09 -7.92 20.03
C ASP A 347 -27.01 -8.88 20.57
N VAL A 348 -27.08 -10.17 20.22
CA VAL A 348 -26.03 -11.15 20.59
C VAL A 348 -24.72 -10.86 19.86
N ALA A 349 -24.78 -10.27 18.65
CA ALA A 349 -23.58 -9.91 17.90
C ALA A 349 -22.84 -8.69 18.49
N ARG A 350 -23.54 -7.78 19.20
CA ARG A 350 -22.90 -6.62 19.86
C ARG A 350 -22.19 -6.99 21.15
N ASP A 351 -22.73 -7.96 21.89
CA ASP A 351 -22.14 -8.46 23.15
C ASP A 351 -21.20 -9.66 22.95
N ALA A 352 -20.90 -10.03 21.71
CA ALA A 352 -20.03 -11.14 21.40
C ALA A 352 -18.54 -10.78 21.54
N LEU A 353 -17.80 -11.62 22.28
CA LEU A 353 -16.34 -11.55 22.40
C LEU A 353 -15.63 -11.86 21.08
N VAL A 354 -16.25 -12.67 20.21
CA VAL A 354 -15.61 -13.22 19.00
C VAL A 354 -15.21 -12.15 17.98
N PRO A 355 -16.08 -11.20 17.56
CA PRO A 355 -15.67 -10.11 16.67
C PRO A 355 -14.54 -9.24 17.23
N VAL A 356 -14.52 -9.02 18.55
CA VAL A 356 -13.46 -8.25 19.21
C VAL A 356 -12.14 -9.01 19.18
N LEU A 357 -12.15 -10.32 19.45
CA LEU A 357 -10.95 -11.17 19.41
C LEU A 357 -10.37 -11.26 17.99
N ILE A 358 -11.23 -11.39 16.97
CA ILE A 358 -10.79 -11.36 15.58
C ILE A 358 -10.23 -9.97 15.23
N GLY A 359 -10.85 -8.89 15.71
CA GLY A 359 -10.31 -7.53 15.57
C GLY A 359 -8.92 -7.37 16.18
N LEU A 360 -8.71 -7.93 17.38
CA LEU A 360 -7.39 -7.98 18.03
C LEU A 360 -6.38 -8.74 17.16
N PHE A 361 -6.74 -9.93 16.67
CA PHE A 361 -5.88 -10.71 15.80
C PHE A 361 -5.52 -9.95 14.51
N LEU A 362 -6.49 -9.25 13.91
CA LEU A 362 -6.25 -8.41 12.73
C LEU A 362 -5.27 -7.26 13.02
N ILE A 363 -5.35 -6.63 14.20
CA ILE A 363 -4.39 -5.60 14.63
C ILE A 363 -2.99 -6.22 14.78
N LEU A 364 -2.88 -7.38 15.45
CA LEU A 364 -1.60 -8.08 15.59
C LEU A 364 -1.01 -8.47 14.23
N ALA A 365 -1.84 -8.92 13.29
CA ALA A 365 -1.43 -9.25 11.93
C ALA A 365 -1.00 -8.01 11.11
N ALA A 366 -1.51 -6.82 11.46
CA ALA A 366 -1.09 -5.56 10.83
C ALA A 366 0.27 -5.04 11.33
N VAL A 367 0.72 -5.44 12.53
CA VAL A 367 2.02 -5.03 13.09
C VAL A 367 3.20 -5.34 12.17
N PRO A 368 3.41 -6.57 11.64
CA PRO A 368 4.52 -6.84 10.72
C PRO A 368 4.43 -6.02 9.43
N VAL A 369 3.21 -5.77 8.94
CA VAL A 369 2.99 -4.93 7.75
C VAL A 369 3.37 -3.48 8.03
N LEU A 370 2.97 -2.93 9.18
CA LEU A 370 3.36 -1.59 9.63
C LEU A 370 4.88 -1.48 9.78
N ALA A 371 5.52 -2.50 10.36
CA ALA A 371 6.96 -2.57 10.49
C ALA A 371 7.63 -2.49 9.10
N LEU A 372 7.16 -3.27 8.13
CA LEU A 372 7.65 -3.24 6.74
C LEU A 372 7.42 -1.89 6.06
N ILE A 373 6.26 -1.25 6.27
CA ILE A 373 5.94 0.08 5.73
C ILE A 373 6.95 1.14 6.21
N TRP A 374 7.34 1.08 7.48
CA TRP A 374 8.36 1.96 8.08
C TRP A 374 9.79 1.47 7.88
N GLY A 375 10.00 0.42 7.09
CA GLY A 375 11.32 -0.04 6.67
C GLY A 375 12.01 -1.02 7.62
N ALA A 376 11.30 -1.59 8.60
CA ALA A 376 11.78 -2.77 9.30
C ALA A 376 11.83 -3.94 8.33
N ARG A 377 12.96 -4.66 8.29
CA ARG A 377 13.11 -5.88 7.49
C ARG A 377 12.88 -7.10 8.38
N PRO A 378 12.31 -8.20 7.85
CA PRO A 378 12.11 -9.42 8.64
C PRO A 378 13.47 -9.93 9.13
N ARG A 379 13.65 -9.98 10.45
CA ARG A 379 14.78 -10.68 11.05
C ARG A 379 14.42 -12.16 11.03
N ILE A 380 15.08 -12.95 10.20
CA ILE A 380 14.99 -14.41 10.30
C ILE A 380 15.69 -14.78 11.61
N SER A 381 14.95 -14.97 12.70
CA SER A 381 15.52 -15.46 13.96
C SER A 381 15.58 -16.99 13.93
N PRO A 382 16.70 -17.62 14.31
CA PRO A 382 16.81 -19.06 14.30
C PRO A 382 15.81 -19.66 15.28
N ARG A 383 15.03 -20.62 14.79
CA ARG A 383 14.28 -21.53 15.65
C ARG A 383 15.34 -22.44 16.29
N SER A 384 15.71 -22.16 17.54
CA SER A 384 16.60 -23.03 18.30
C SER A 384 15.95 -24.41 18.45
N GLY A 385 16.48 -25.40 17.73
CA GLY A 385 16.16 -26.81 17.97
C GLY A 385 16.65 -27.21 19.38
N PRO A 386 15.91 -28.06 20.11
CA PRO A 386 16.24 -28.37 21.49
C PRO A 386 17.39 -29.38 21.58
N GLY A 387 18.33 -29.10 22.48
CA GLY A 387 19.11 -30.12 23.18
C GLY A 387 20.37 -30.63 22.48
N SER A 388 21.52 -30.09 22.87
CA SER A 388 22.55 -30.94 23.47
C SER A 388 23.45 -30.11 24.38
N ALA A 389 23.13 -30.14 25.68
CA ALA A 389 24.12 -29.94 26.70
C ALA A 389 25.22 -31.00 26.48
N ARG A 390 26.46 -30.58 26.29
CA ARG A 390 27.60 -31.46 26.44
C ARG A 390 28.67 -30.75 27.24
N ALA A 391 28.92 -31.34 28.40
CA ALA A 391 29.86 -30.94 29.42
C ALA A 391 31.26 -30.68 28.86
N THR A 392 31.86 -29.60 29.36
CA THR A 392 33.30 -29.36 29.36
C THR A 392 33.98 -30.29 30.37
N PRO A 393 35.06 -31.01 30.01
CA PRO A 393 36.07 -31.38 30.97
C PRO A 393 37.17 -30.32 30.98
N SER A 394 37.40 -29.81 32.19
CA SER A 394 38.53 -29.01 32.62
C SER A 394 39.88 -29.61 32.18
N ALA A 395 40.72 -28.80 31.54
CA ALA A 395 42.15 -29.04 31.45
C ALA A 395 42.87 -27.74 31.86
N LYS A 396 43.55 -27.80 33.01
CA LYS A 396 44.45 -26.75 33.54
C LYS A 396 45.64 -26.53 32.58
N PRO A 397 46.18 -25.30 32.44
CA PRO A 397 47.52 -25.10 31.90
C PRO A 397 48.56 -25.19 33.03
N GLY A 398 49.45 -26.19 32.94
CA GLY A 398 50.67 -26.26 33.73
C GLY A 398 51.80 -25.48 33.03
N CYS A 399 52.42 -24.57 33.76
CA CYS A 399 53.66 -23.88 33.39
C CYS A 399 54.79 -24.86 33.08
N SER A 400 55.58 -24.58 32.04
CA SER A 400 57.06 -24.43 32.08
C SER A 400 57.70 -24.60 30.69
N ARG A 401 58.36 -23.54 30.21
CA ARG A 401 59.60 -23.60 29.40
C ARG A 401 60.78 -23.87 30.37
N PRO A 402 62.01 -24.23 29.95
CA PRO A 402 62.71 -23.99 28.66
C PRO A 402 63.38 -25.29 28.12
N ILE A 403 64.11 -25.40 27.00
CA ILE A 403 65.06 -24.57 26.24
C ILE A 403 64.84 -24.87 24.74
#